data_AF-A0A537QY88-F1
#
_entry.id   AF-A0A537QY88-F1
#
_cell.length_a   1.000
_cell.length_b   1.000
_cell.length_c   1.000
_cell.angle_alpha   90.00
_cell.angle_beta   90.00
_cell.angle_gamma   90.00
#
_symmetry.space_group_name_H-M   'P 1'
#
loop_
_entity.id
_entity.type
_entity.pdbx_description
1 polymer ?
#
loop_
_entity_poly.entity_id
_entity_poly.type
_entity_poly.pdbx_seq_one_letter_code
_entity_poly.pdbx_strand_id
1 'polypeptide(L)'
;IALAKSQPGKLNYASSGQGTPYHMAGELFKTMVGIDVVHVPYRNSGEARSGVIGGQVQMMIDAVPAMAPNISAGQVRALATTGKARSSVLPDVPTAGEAGVGGYEATIWLGLMAPTGTPKPVIDKLNAALNEVVKRADIVKLWNDQGAIPMSMTPEEFDKYLRADIVKWAEVVKTFADKQQ
;
A
#
# COMPACT_ATOMS: atom_id res chain seq x y z
N ILE A 1 11.66 -1.38 -14.60
CA ILE A 1 12.83 -2.20 -14.18
C ILE A 1 14.04 -1.94 -15.05
N ALA A 2 14.01 -2.24 -16.36
CA ALA A 2 15.17 -2.06 -17.25
C ALA A 2 15.80 -0.65 -17.19
N LEU A 3 14.98 0.41 -17.23
CA LEU A 3 15.45 1.79 -17.10
C LEU A 3 16.23 2.02 -15.79
N ALA A 4 15.67 1.61 -14.65
CA ALA A 4 16.33 1.74 -13.35
C ALA A 4 17.65 0.95 -13.28
N LYS A 5 17.73 -0.24 -13.90
CA LYS A 5 18.97 -1.02 -13.99
C LYS A 5 20.03 -0.33 -14.85
N SER A 6 19.63 0.37 -15.92
CA SER A 6 20.55 1.10 -16.79
C SER A 6 21.07 2.40 -16.16
N GLN A 7 20.44 2.89 -15.09
CA GLN A 7 20.75 4.18 -14.46
C GLN A 7 20.68 4.07 -12.93
N PRO A 8 21.55 3.25 -12.30
CA PRO A 8 21.53 3.06 -10.86
C PRO A 8 21.71 4.39 -10.11
N GLY A 9 20.87 4.62 -9.10
CA GLY A 9 20.89 5.80 -8.25
C GLY A 9 20.42 7.10 -8.92
N LYS A 10 19.92 7.04 -10.16
CA LYS A 10 19.44 8.23 -10.90
C LYS A 10 17.94 8.49 -10.77
N LEU A 11 17.15 7.45 -10.53
CA LEU A 11 15.72 7.58 -10.35
C LEU A 11 15.37 7.65 -8.87
N ASN A 12 14.41 8.50 -8.54
CA ASN A 12 13.89 8.69 -7.21
C ASN A 12 12.48 8.10 -7.09
N TYR A 13 12.14 7.60 -5.91
CA TYR A 13 10.77 7.26 -5.56
C TYR A 13 10.30 7.93 -4.27
N ALA A 14 9.06 8.40 -4.27
CA ALA A 14 8.47 9.12 -3.15
C ALA A 14 7.71 8.16 -2.22
N SER A 15 7.63 8.55 -0.95
CA SER A 15 6.72 7.95 0.04
C SER A 15 6.23 9.02 1.00
N SER A 16 5.25 8.68 1.84
CA SER A 16 4.79 9.55 2.93
C SER A 16 5.68 9.54 4.18
N GLY A 17 6.89 8.99 4.10
CA GLY A 17 7.87 9.01 5.18
C GLY A 17 8.50 7.64 5.45
N GLN A 18 9.54 7.65 6.28
CA GLN A 18 10.26 6.44 6.67
C GLN A 18 9.36 5.48 7.45
N GLY A 19 9.49 4.18 7.15
CA GLY A 19 8.72 3.10 7.77
C GLY A 19 7.23 3.04 7.38
N THR A 20 6.75 3.96 6.53
CA THR A 20 5.35 3.91 6.05
C THR A 20 5.13 2.71 5.12
N PRO A 21 3.89 2.21 4.96
CA PRO A 21 3.61 1.11 4.04
C PRO A 21 4.12 1.36 2.61
N TYR A 22 4.12 2.61 2.16
CA TYR A 22 4.61 3.01 0.82
C TYR A 22 6.13 2.95 0.70
N HIS A 23 6.86 3.37 1.75
CA HIS A 23 8.31 3.17 1.83
C HIS A 23 8.64 1.68 1.82
N MET A 24 7.98 0.90 2.68
CA MET A 24 8.18 -0.54 2.82
C MET A 24 7.89 -1.29 1.51
N ALA A 25 6.83 -0.93 0.79
CA ALA A 25 6.49 -1.49 -0.51
C ALA A 25 7.56 -1.18 -1.57
N GLY A 26 8.11 0.05 -1.56
CA GLY A 26 9.18 0.48 -2.45
C GLY A 26 10.48 -0.28 -2.21
N GLU A 27 10.91 -0.40 -0.97
CA GLU A 27 12.11 -1.18 -0.61
C GLU A 27 11.96 -2.67 -0.92
N LEU A 28 10.77 -3.24 -0.74
CA LEU A 28 10.50 -4.63 -1.13
C LEU A 28 10.65 -4.81 -2.63
N PHE A 29 10.10 -3.88 -3.41
CA PHE A 29 10.19 -3.92 -4.85
C PHE A 29 11.64 -3.83 -5.31
N LYS A 30 12.38 -2.83 -4.80
CA LYS A 30 13.82 -2.63 -5.08
C LYS A 30 14.61 -3.91 -4.86
N THR A 31 14.39 -4.54 -3.72
CA THR A 31 15.09 -5.75 -3.28
C THR A 31 14.77 -6.95 -4.17
N MET A 32 13.50 -7.15 -4.51
CA MET A 32 13.07 -8.28 -5.34
C MET A 32 13.56 -8.19 -6.79
N VAL A 33 13.58 -6.99 -7.37
CA VAL A 33 13.97 -6.81 -8.79
C VAL A 33 15.43 -6.42 -9.00
N GLY A 34 16.16 -6.15 -7.91
CA GLY A 34 17.57 -5.76 -7.92
C GLY A 34 17.78 -4.44 -8.66
N ILE A 35 17.08 -3.39 -8.25
CA ILE A 35 17.26 -2.03 -8.81
C ILE A 35 17.74 -1.07 -7.74
N ASP A 36 18.53 -0.08 -8.16
CA ASP A 36 18.98 1.02 -7.33
C ASP A 36 18.20 2.29 -7.70
N VAL A 37 17.22 2.62 -6.86
CA VAL A 37 16.44 3.87 -6.93
C VAL A 37 16.43 4.52 -5.56
N VAL A 38 16.57 5.84 -5.52
CA VAL A 38 16.75 6.61 -4.29
C VAL A 38 15.39 6.88 -3.65
N HIS A 39 15.27 6.59 -2.37
CA HIS A 39 14.07 6.93 -1.60
C HIS A 39 14.07 8.41 -1.22
N VAL A 40 12.97 9.11 -1.51
CA VAL A 40 12.72 10.49 -1.10
C VAL A 40 11.54 10.52 -0.14
N PRO A 41 11.76 10.60 1.19
CA PRO A 41 10.68 10.66 2.17
C PRO A 41 10.07 12.07 2.22
N TYR A 42 8.76 12.15 2.04
CA TYR A 42 7.98 13.37 2.28
C TYR A 42 7.32 13.34 3.66
N ARG A 43 6.79 14.48 4.12
CA ARG A 43 6.14 14.58 5.44
C ARG A 43 4.77 13.88 5.49
N ASN A 44 4.09 13.76 4.35
CA ASN A 44 2.80 13.11 4.24
C ASN A 44 2.54 12.66 2.78
N SER A 45 1.49 11.84 2.58
CA SER A 45 1.18 11.30 1.25
C SER A 45 0.71 12.36 0.25
N GLY A 46 0.08 13.45 0.70
CA GLY A 46 -0.36 14.52 -0.19
C GLY A 46 0.81 15.28 -0.83
N GLU A 47 1.85 15.55 -0.04
CA GLU A 47 3.09 16.17 -0.51
C GLU A 47 3.85 15.22 -1.47
N ALA A 48 3.94 13.93 -1.11
CA ALA A 48 4.56 12.91 -1.97
C ALA A 48 3.87 12.81 -3.34
N ARG A 49 2.53 12.74 -3.37
CA ARG A 49 1.75 12.71 -4.61
C ARG A 49 1.96 13.95 -5.45
N SER A 50 1.93 15.13 -4.82
CA SER A 50 2.22 16.39 -5.52
C SER A 50 3.61 16.39 -6.15
N GLY A 51 4.62 15.86 -5.46
CA GLY A 51 5.98 15.70 -5.97
C GLY A 51 6.06 14.82 -7.21
N VAL A 52 5.30 13.71 -7.25
CA VAL A 52 5.25 12.82 -8.42
C VAL A 52 4.46 13.43 -9.57
N ILE A 53 3.28 14.00 -9.29
CA ILE A 53 2.45 14.67 -10.31
C ILE A 53 3.19 15.85 -10.94
N GLY A 54 3.95 16.60 -10.14
CA GLY A 54 4.79 17.71 -10.60
C GLY A 54 6.13 17.30 -11.22
N GLY A 55 6.47 16.01 -11.25
CA GLY A 55 7.70 15.49 -11.85
C GLY A 55 8.98 15.72 -11.04
N GLN A 56 8.88 16.17 -9.78
CA GLN A 56 10.04 16.31 -8.89
C GLN A 56 10.65 14.95 -8.52
N VAL A 57 9.80 13.92 -8.42
CA VAL A 57 10.18 12.54 -8.15
C VAL A 57 9.50 11.63 -9.17
N GLN A 58 10.24 10.64 -9.70
CA GLN A 58 9.81 9.92 -10.91
C GLN A 58 8.72 8.88 -10.65
N MET A 59 8.64 8.32 -9.45
CA MET A 59 7.69 7.26 -9.14
C MET A 59 7.28 7.25 -7.67
N MET A 60 6.20 6.54 -7.37
CA MET A 60 5.81 6.18 -6.01
C MET A 60 4.99 4.89 -6.06
N ILE A 61 4.88 4.23 -4.92
CA ILE A 61 3.86 3.21 -4.68
C ILE A 61 2.88 3.84 -3.69
N ASP A 62 1.61 3.96 -4.06
CA ASP A 62 0.56 4.57 -3.23
C ASP A 62 -0.74 3.75 -3.29
N ALA A 63 -1.69 4.07 -2.42
CA ALA A 63 -3.01 3.45 -2.41
C ALA A 63 -3.80 3.78 -3.68
N VAL A 64 -4.42 2.75 -4.28
CA VAL A 64 -5.26 2.89 -5.46
C VAL A 64 -6.37 3.93 -5.28
N PRO A 65 -7.13 3.96 -4.18
CA PRO A 65 -8.17 4.99 -3.99
C PRO A 65 -7.66 6.42 -4.05
N ALA A 66 -6.42 6.67 -3.62
CA ALA A 66 -5.84 7.99 -3.64
C ALA A 66 -5.35 8.42 -5.03
N MET A 67 -4.88 7.47 -5.85
CA MET A 67 -4.24 7.75 -7.14
C MET A 67 -5.12 7.50 -8.35
N ALA A 68 -6.18 6.68 -8.24
CA ALA A 68 -7.09 6.37 -9.35
C ALA A 68 -7.65 7.63 -10.05
N PRO A 69 -8.03 8.72 -9.33
CA PRO A 69 -8.44 9.96 -9.99
C PRO A 69 -7.33 10.61 -10.81
N ASN A 70 -6.10 10.67 -10.28
CA ASN A 70 -4.95 11.25 -11.01
C ASN A 70 -4.53 10.41 -12.21
N ILE A 71 -4.64 9.09 -12.12
CA ILE A 71 -4.43 8.15 -13.23
C ILE A 71 -5.48 8.37 -14.31
N SER A 72 -6.76 8.45 -13.93
CA SER A 72 -7.87 8.67 -14.87
C SER A 72 -7.79 10.02 -15.56
N ALA A 73 -7.28 11.04 -14.86
CA ALA A 73 -7.02 12.38 -15.41
C ALA A 73 -5.75 12.46 -16.28
N GLY A 74 -4.99 11.37 -16.44
CA GLY A 74 -3.77 11.33 -17.24
C GLY A 74 -2.59 12.10 -16.64
N GLN A 75 -2.66 12.50 -15.37
CA GLN A 75 -1.61 13.27 -14.70
C GLN A 75 -0.41 12.39 -14.33
N VAL A 76 -0.65 11.10 -14.13
CA VAL A 76 0.36 10.07 -13.85
C VAL A 76 -0.02 8.78 -14.56
N ARG A 77 0.96 7.91 -14.79
CA ARG A 77 0.73 6.59 -15.39
C ARG A 77 0.89 5.49 -14.35
N ALA A 78 -0.13 4.67 -14.16
CA ALA A 78 -0.03 3.45 -13.37
C ALA A 78 0.81 2.39 -14.12
N LEU A 79 1.78 1.81 -13.43
CA LEU A 79 2.65 0.77 -14.00
C LEU A 79 2.21 -0.65 -13.61
N ALA A 80 1.81 -0.82 -12.35
CA ALA A 80 1.29 -2.07 -11.80
C ALA A 80 0.52 -1.80 -10.50
N THR A 81 -0.40 -2.69 -10.12
CA THR A 81 -0.96 -2.76 -8.77
C THR A 81 -0.17 -3.74 -7.91
N THR A 82 -0.24 -3.60 -6.58
CA THR A 82 0.57 -4.37 -5.62
C THR A 82 -0.17 -5.53 -4.95
N GLY A 83 -1.45 -5.74 -5.29
CA GLY A 83 -2.25 -6.86 -4.79
C GLY A 83 -2.13 -8.10 -5.67
N LYS A 84 -2.66 -9.23 -5.18
CA LYS A 84 -2.69 -10.50 -5.94
C LYS A 84 -3.64 -10.50 -7.14
N ALA A 85 -4.64 -9.62 -7.10
CA ALA A 85 -5.62 -9.45 -8.16
C ALA A 85 -5.62 -8.00 -8.63
N ARG A 86 -6.04 -7.78 -9.88
CA ARG A 86 -6.22 -6.44 -10.43
C ARG A 86 -7.29 -5.68 -9.65
N SER A 87 -7.12 -4.36 -9.59
CA SER A 87 -8.13 -3.49 -8.99
C SER A 87 -9.31 -3.34 -9.96
N SER A 88 -10.54 -3.41 -9.45
CA SER A 88 -11.76 -3.20 -10.24
C SER A 88 -11.83 -1.81 -10.89
N VAL A 89 -11.18 -0.80 -10.30
CA VAL A 89 -11.14 0.57 -10.82
C VAL A 89 -9.92 0.85 -11.71
N LEU A 90 -9.01 -0.11 -11.84
CA LEU A 90 -7.86 -0.07 -12.75
C LEU A 90 -7.72 -1.43 -13.47
N PRO A 91 -8.74 -1.91 -14.20
CA PRO A 91 -8.75 -3.27 -14.76
C PRO A 91 -7.67 -3.51 -15.83
N ASP A 92 -7.23 -2.45 -16.50
CA ASP A 92 -6.20 -2.50 -17.52
C ASP A 92 -4.78 -2.46 -16.95
N VAL A 93 -4.63 -2.14 -15.67
CA VAL A 93 -3.34 -2.11 -14.98
C VAL A 93 -3.04 -3.51 -14.46
N PRO A 94 -1.93 -4.16 -14.87
CA PRO A 94 -1.58 -5.48 -14.39
C PRO A 94 -1.20 -5.44 -12.91
N THR A 95 -1.25 -6.59 -12.24
CA THR A 95 -0.56 -6.73 -10.96
C THR A 95 0.96 -6.75 -11.18
N ALA A 96 1.75 -6.44 -10.15
CA ALA A 96 3.21 -6.56 -10.23
C ALA A 96 3.65 -7.99 -10.54
N GLY A 97 2.92 -8.99 -10.05
CA GLY A 97 3.11 -10.40 -10.37
C GLY A 97 2.92 -10.69 -11.86
N GLU A 98 1.82 -10.22 -12.44
CA GLU A 98 1.55 -10.31 -13.89
C GLU A 98 2.59 -9.54 -14.72
N ALA A 99 3.11 -8.43 -14.19
CA ALA A 99 4.14 -7.62 -14.82
C ALA A 99 5.57 -8.17 -14.66
N GLY A 100 5.73 -9.40 -14.17
CA GLY A 100 7.01 -10.11 -14.11
C GLY A 100 7.76 -10.04 -12.78
N VAL A 101 7.12 -9.56 -11.71
CA VAL A 101 7.67 -9.58 -10.35
C VAL A 101 6.94 -10.62 -9.50
N GLY A 102 7.19 -11.89 -9.80
CA GLY A 102 6.55 -13.02 -9.14
C GLY A 102 6.69 -12.97 -7.61
N GLY A 103 5.58 -13.22 -6.90
CA GLY A 103 5.54 -13.19 -5.44
C GLY A 103 5.51 -11.80 -4.80
N TYR A 104 5.61 -10.71 -5.58
CA TYR A 104 5.50 -9.37 -5.03
C TYR A 104 4.06 -9.07 -4.61
N GLU A 105 3.88 -8.77 -3.32
CA GLU A 105 2.61 -8.34 -2.76
C GLU A 105 2.84 -7.35 -1.62
N ALA A 106 2.29 -6.15 -1.79
CA ALA A 106 2.40 -5.05 -0.84
C ALA A 106 1.10 -4.24 -0.80
N THR A 107 0.07 -4.79 -0.14
CA THR A 107 -1.22 -4.13 0.05
C THR A 107 -1.24 -3.33 1.35
N ILE A 108 -1.93 -2.19 1.34
CA ILE A 108 -2.25 -1.44 2.56
C ILE A 108 -3.66 -1.80 3.04
N TRP A 109 -3.83 -1.88 4.35
CA TRP A 109 -5.11 -2.06 5.03
C TRP A 109 -5.27 -0.98 6.11
N LEU A 110 -6.52 -0.68 6.45
CA LEU A 110 -6.86 0.23 7.55
C LEU A 110 -7.74 -0.53 8.54
N GLY A 111 -7.48 -0.34 9.84
CA GLY A 111 -8.22 -0.96 10.91
C GLY A 111 -8.36 -0.04 12.11
N LEU A 112 -9.25 -0.40 13.03
CA LEU A 112 -9.50 0.34 14.25
C LEU A 112 -8.99 -0.45 15.45
N MET A 113 -8.27 0.23 16.33
CA MET A 113 -7.73 -0.31 17.58
C MET A 113 -8.22 0.52 18.74
N ALA A 114 -8.27 -0.09 19.93
CA ALA A 114 -8.64 0.57 21.17
C ALA A 114 -7.48 0.50 22.18
N PRO A 115 -7.41 1.42 23.17
CA PRO A 115 -6.39 1.38 24.20
C PRO A 115 -6.36 0.05 24.98
N THR A 116 -5.17 -0.34 25.43
CA THR A 116 -5.00 -1.49 26.33
C THR A 116 -5.91 -1.36 27.56
N GLY A 117 -6.61 -2.44 27.91
CA GLY A 117 -7.54 -2.47 29.04
C GLY A 117 -8.96 -2.01 28.71
N THR A 118 -9.26 -1.64 27.45
CA THR A 118 -10.65 -1.38 27.03
C THR A 118 -11.51 -2.62 27.30
N PRO A 119 -12.65 -2.51 28.03
CA PRO A 119 -13.46 -3.67 28.39
C PRO A 119 -14.00 -4.40 27.16
N LYS A 120 -14.00 -5.74 27.19
CA LYS A 120 -14.50 -6.59 26.09
C LYS A 120 -15.92 -6.19 25.62
N PRO A 121 -16.89 -5.89 26.49
CA PRO A 121 -18.22 -5.45 26.03
C PRO A 121 -18.21 -4.16 25.18
N VAL A 122 -17.24 -3.26 25.40
CA VAL A 122 -17.07 -2.05 24.59
C VAL A 122 -16.48 -2.40 23.23
N ILE A 123 -15.46 -3.27 23.20
CA ILE A 123 -14.87 -3.77 21.95
C ILE A 123 -15.92 -4.49 21.10
N ASP A 124 -16.68 -5.39 21.71
CA ASP A 124 -17.71 -6.17 21.02
C ASP A 124 -18.79 -5.25 20.43
N LYS A 125 -19.22 -4.23 21.17
CA LYS A 125 -20.19 -3.23 20.69
C LYS A 125 -19.64 -2.41 19.52
N LEU A 126 -18.38 -1.96 19.58
CA LEU A 126 -17.75 -1.20 18.50
C LEU A 126 -17.56 -2.07 17.24
N ASN A 127 -17.09 -3.31 17.41
CA ASN A 127 -16.92 -4.25 16.32
C ASN A 127 -18.25 -4.59 15.63
N ALA A 128 -19.32 -4.82 16.41
CA ALA A 128 -20.66 -5.05 15.85
C ALA A 128 -21.13 -3.86 14.99
N ALA A 129 -21.04 -2.64 15.53
CA ALA A 129 -21.42 -1.43 14.79
C ALA A 129 -20.60 -1.22 13.51
N LEU A 130 -19.28 -1.46 13.56
CA LEU A 130 -18.42 -1.39 12.38
C LEU A 130 -18.81 -2.44 11.35
N ASN A 131 -19.05 -3.68 11.78
CA ASN A 131 -19.43 -4.77 10.91
C ASN A 131 -20.79 -4.54 10.23
N GLU A 132 -21.73 -3.84 10.88
CA GLU A 132 -22.96 -3.38 10.24
C GLU A 132 -22.67 -2.34 9.16
N VAL A 133 -21.86 -1.31 9.47
CA VAL A 133 -21.57 -0.21 8.55
C VAL A 133 -20.85 -0.69 7.29
N VAL A 134 -19.79 -1.50 7.44
CA VAL A 134 -18.99 -1.98 6.29
C VAL A 134 -19.76 -2.92 5.36
N LYS A 135 -20.90 -3.47 5.82
CA LYS A 135 -21.79 -4.33 5.03
C LYS A 135 -22.94 -3.56 4.38
N ARG A 136 -23.14 -2.28 4.70
CA ARG A 136 -24.20 -1.48 4.06
C ARG A 136 -23.90 -1.33 2.57
N ALA A 137 -24.92 -1.52 1.73
CA ALA A 137 -24.78 -1.51 0.28
C ALA A 137 -24.21 -0.18 -0.26
N ASP A 138 -24.56 0.95 0.35
CA ASP A 138 -24.05 2.28 -0.03
C ASP A 138 -22.56 2.43 0.30
N ILE A 139 -22.10 1.91 1.44
CA ILE A 139 -20.68 1.91 1.82
C ILE A 139 -19.87 0.95 0.94
N VAL A 140 -20.36 -0.27 0.74
CA VAL A 140 -19.72 -1.26 -0.14
C VAL A 140 -19.58 -0.70 -1.54
N LYS A 141 -20.64 -0.09 -2.08
CA LYS A 141 -20.60 0.56 -3.39
C LYS A 141 -19.58 1.70 -3.42
N LEU A 142 -19.62 2.61 -2.45
CA LEU A 142 -18.71 3.76 -2.39
C LEU A 142 -17.24 3.31 -2.35
N TRP A 143 -16.90 2.32 -1.54
CA TRP A 143 -15.52 1.81 -1.45
C TRP A 143 -15.11 1.08 -2.73
N ASN A 144 -15.97 0.23 -3.30
CA ASN A 144 -15.69 -0.45 -4.55
C ASN A 144 -15.47 0.54 -5.72
N ASP A 145 -16.28 1.60 -5.79
CA ASP A 145 -16.15 2.67 -6.80
C ASP A 145 -14.82 3.45 -6.64
N GLN A 146 -14.22 3.44 -5.45
CA GLN A 146 -12.89 4.01 -5.17
C GLN A 146 -11.76 2.97 -5.26
N GLY A 147 -12.06 1.69 -5.45
CA GLY A 147 -11.07 0.62 -5.45
C GLY A 147 -10.59 0.18 -4.06
N ALA A 148 -11.34 0.52 -3.02
CA ALA A 148 -11.15 0.00 -1.67
C ALA A 148 -12.05 -1.23 -1.44
N ILE A 149 -11.53 -2.25 -0.75
CA ILE A 149 -12.25 -3.48 -0.49
C ILE A 149 -12.71 -3.50 0.97
N PRO A 150 -14.03 -3.57 1.25
CA PRO A 150 -14.53 -3.73 2.60
C PRO A 150 -14.02 -5.02 3.24
N MET A 151 -13.50 -4.93 4.45
CA MET A 151 -13.11 -6.08 5.27
C MET A 151 -13.91 -6.08 6.56
N SER A 152 -14.49 -7.23 6.89
CA SER A 152 -15.24 -7.46 8.13
C SER A 152 -14.58 -8.64 8.84
N MET A 153 -14.13 -8.41 10.06
CA MET A 153 -13.42 -9.38 10.89
C MET A 153 -13.94 -9.29 12.33
N THR A 154 -13.89 -10.40 13.06
CA THR A 154 -13.99 -10.35 14.52
C THR A 154 -12.73 -9.71 15.11
N PRO A 155 -12.75 -9.25 16.38
CA PRO A 155 -11.54 -8.75 17.04
C PRO A 155 -10.39 -9.76 17.03
N GLU A 156 -10.68 -11.05 17.21
CA GLU A 156 -9.69 -12.13 17.23
C GLU A 156 -9.11 -12.40 15.83
N GLU A 157 -9.94 -12.36 14.80
CA GLU A 157 -9.49 -12.48 13.40
C GLU A 157 -8.58 -11.31 13.02
N PHE A 158 -8.93 -10.09 13.45
CA PHE A 158 -8.12 -8.91 13.19
C PHE A 158 -6.79 -8.92 13.96
N ASP A 159 -6.75 -9.39 15.21
CA ASP A 159 -5.48 -9.59 15.95
C ASP A 159 -4.56 -10.57 15.23
N LYS A 160 -5.09 -11.71 14.76
CA LYS A 160 -4.33 -12.68 13.97
C LYS A 160 -3.79 -12.06 12.68
N TYR A 161 -4.63 -11.31 11.96
CA TYR A 161 -4.26 -10.62 10.73
C TYR A 161 -3.13 -9.61 10.95
N LEU A 162 -3.29 -8.73 11.96
CA LEU A 162 -2.28 -7.75 12.35
C LEU A 162 -0.94 -8.41 12.72
N ARG A 163 -0.96 -9.47 13.53
CA ARG A 163 0.28 -10.16 13.93
C ARG A 163 0.99 -10.81 12.75
N ALA A 164 0.25 -11.40 11.82
CA ALA A 164 0.84 -11.96 10.61
C ALA A 164 1.49 -10.88 9.73
N ASP A 165 0.85 -9.72 9.60
CA ASP A 165 1.39 -8.58 8.84
C ASP A 165 2.65 -8.00 9.51
N ILE A 166 2.67 -7.90 10.85
CA ILE A 166 3.87 -7.53 11.62
C ILE A 166 5.04 -8.48 11.33
N VAL A 167 4.81 -9.80 11.35
CA VAL A 167 5.85 -10.79 11.07
C VAL A 167 6.38 -10.63 9.65
N LYS A 168 5.47 -10.55 8.65
CA LYS A 168 5.84 -10.35 7.24
C LYS A 168 6.73 -9.10 7.08
N TRP A 169 6.30 -7.96 7.59
CA TRP A 169 7.06 -6.72 7.41
C TRP A 169 8.35 -6.69 8.22
N ALA A 170 8.42 -7.35 9.38
CA ALA A 170 9.67 -7.50 10.12
C ALA A 170 10.72 -8.30 9.34
N GLU A 171 10.33 -9.37 8.64
CA GLU A 171 11.24 -10.13 7.75
C GLU A 171 11.72 -9.27 6.58
N VAL A 172 10.81 -8.48 6.01
CA VAL A 172 11.11 -7.54 4.93
C VAL A 172 12.12 -6.48 5.39
N VAL A 173 11.92 -5.86 6.57
CA VAL A 173 12.89 -4.90 7.16
C VAL A 173 14.27 -5.53 7.33
N LYS A 174 14.36 -6.74 7.89
CA LYS A 174 15.64 -7.45 8.08
C LYS A 174 16.38 -7.62 6.76
N THR A 175 15.66 -8.01 5.71
CA THR A 175 16.22 -8.22 4.37
C THR A 175 16.85 -6.93 3.78
N PHE A 176 16.35 -5.74 4.15
CA PHE A 176 16.93 -4.47 3.71
C PHE A 176 18.08 -3.97 4.58
N ALA A 177 17.98 -4.17 5.89
CA ALA A 177 19.02 -3.74 6.84
C ALA A 177 20.37 -4.41 6.51
N ASP A 178 20.35 -5.67 6.12
CA ASP A 178 21.54 -6.44 5.74
C ASP A 178 22.16 -5.98 4.41
N LYS A 179 21.44 -5.20 3.59
CA LYS A 179 21.93 -4.65 2.30
C LYS A 179 22.42 -3.20 2.39
N GLN A 180 22.26 -2.55 3.55
CA GLN A 180 22.81 -1.20 3.80
C GLN A 180 24.21 -1.23 4.45
N GLN A 181 24.78 -2.42 4.67
CA GLN A 181 26.19 -2.63 5.03
C GLN A 181 27.02 -2.98 3.80
#